data_AF-A0AAJ4NQD6-F1
#
_entry.id   AF-A0AAJ4NQD6-F1
#
_cell.length_a   1.000
_cell.length_b   1.000
_cell.length_c   1.000
_cell.angle_alpha   90.00
_cell.angle_beta   90.00
_cell.angle_gamma   90.00
#
_symmetry.space_group_name_H-M   'P 1'
#
loop_
_entity.id
_entity.type
_entity.pdbx_description
1 polymer ?
#
loop_
_entity_poly.entity_id
_entity_poly.type
_entity_poly.pdbx_seq_one_letter_code
_entity_poly.pdbx_strand_id
1 'polypeptide(L)'
;MPKPHDYCLITYLESSDNGKTWHKTNVTTGKKAMFKAQCWKKYIQILDGFSASIDKNGQWCNKIDDNKIIAHPAMYFSDQPFESKDDLAPKVDTPNESLQDKSN
;
A
#
# COMPACT_ATOMS: atom_id res chain seq x y z
N MET A 1 21.07 -9.19 -17.52
CA MET A 1 19.84 -9.48 -16.75
C MET A 1 18.81 -8.41 -17.07
N PRO A 2 17.52 -8.75 -17.27
CA PRO A 2 16.47 -7.76 -17.50
C PRO A 2 16.35 -6.82 -16.29
N LYS A 3 16.01 -5.55 -16.52
CA LYS A 3 15.76 -4.59 -15.45
C LYS A 3 14.29 -4.65 -15.02
N PRO A 4 14.00 -4.46 -13.72
CA PRO A 4 12.62 -4.31 -13.27
C PRO A 4 12.04 -3.02 -13.86
N HIS A 5 10.81 -3.10 -14.36
CA HIS A 5 10.08 -1.97 -14.94
C HIS A 5 8.65 -1.86 -14.41
N ASP A 6 8.11 -2.93 -13.84
CA ASP A 6 6.78 -2.91 -13.23
C ASP A 6 6.81 -2.22 -11.87
N TYR A 7 5.78 -1.44 -11.57
CA TYR A 7 5.49 -0.97 -10.22
C TYR A 7 4.31 -1.77 -9.68
N CYS A 8 4.41 -2.27 -8.44
CA CYS A 8 3.31 -3.00 -7.83
C CYS A 8 2.97 -2.51 -6.43
N LEU A 9 1.67 -2.36 -6.21
CA LEU A 9 1.06 -2.03 -4.94
C LEU A 9 0.28 -3.25 -4.47
N ILE A 10 0.67 -3.80 -3.33
CA ILE A 10 0.00 -4.93 -2.69
C ILE A 10 -0.56 -4.44 -1.37
N THR A 11 -1.86 -4.67 -1.15
CA THR A 11 -2.57 -4.19 0.04
C THR A 11 -3.50 -5.26 0.59
N TYR A 12 -3.77 -5.22 1.89
CA TYR A 12 -4.82 -6.02 2.53
C TYR A 12 -5.46 -5.21 3.66
N LEU A 13 -6.61 -5.63 4.16
CA LEU A 13 -7.19 -5.10 5.39
C LEU A 13 -6.81 -6.01 6.56
N GLU A 14 -6.33 -5.44 7.67
CA GLU A 14 -6.18 -6.15 8.94
C GLU A 14 -7.12 -5.63 10.01
N SER A 15 -7.55 -6.54 10.87
CA SER A 15 -8.25 -6.26 12.11
C SER A 15 -7.53 -6.95 13.26
N SER A 16 -7.38 -6.26 14.39
CA SER A 16 -6.83 -6.79 15.64
C SER A 16 -7.89 -6.97 16.74
N ASP A 17 -9.15 -6.69 16.43
CA ASP A 17 -10.29 -6.68 17.35
C ASP A 17 -11.45 -7.57 16.88
N ASN A 18 -11.08 -8.66 16.18
CA ASN A 18 -12.00 -9.68 15.66
C ASN A 18 -13.01 -9.12 14.64
N GLY A 19 -12.54 -8.26 13.74
CA GLY A 19 -13.28 -7.73 12.60
C GLY A 19 -14.14 -6.50 12.91
N LYS A 20 -13.97 -5.84 14.07
CA LYS A 20 -14.73 -4.63 14.41
C LYS A 20 -14.15 -3.39 13.74
N THR A 21 -12.83 -3.25 13.75
CA THR A 21 -12.08 -2.20 13.06
C THR A 21 -11.14 -2.80 12.04
N TRP A 22 -10.97 -2.09 10.93
CA TRP A 22 -10.16 -2.51 9.79
C TRP A 22 -9.18 -1.42 9.41
N HIS A 23 -7.91 -1.80 9.28
CA HIS A 23 -6.82 -0.94 8.84
C HIS A 23 -6.27 -1.46 7.52
N LYS A 24 -6.05 -0.56 6.57
CA LYS A 24 -5.41 -0.90 5.29
C LYS A 24 -3.90 -0.97 5.48
N THR A 25 -3.31 -2.12 5.19
CA THR A 25 -1.86 -2.34 5.22
C THR A 25 -1.30 -2.47 3.82
N ASN A 26 -0.15 -1.86 3.57
CA ASN A 26 0.59 -1.93 2.32
C ASN A 26 1.78 -2.89 2.48
N VAL A 27 1.82 -3.97 1.70
CA VAL A 27 2.97 -4.90 1.64
C VAL A 27 4.06 -4.37 0.71
N THR A 28 3.64 -3.66 -0.34
CA THR A 28 4.51 -2.85 -1.19
C THR A 28 3.86 -1.50 -1.39
N THR A 29 4.65 -0.45 -1.58
CA THR A 29 4.14 0.92 -1.77
C THR A 29 3.92 1.27 -3.24
N GLY A 30 4.41 0.46 -4.18
CA GLY A 30 4.38 0.79 -5.60
C GLY A 30 5.32 1.93 -6.02
N LYS A 31 6.18 2.46 -5.13
CA LYS A 31 7.12 3.54 -5.47
C LYS A 31 8.41 3.07 -6.17
N LYS A 32 8.79 1.80 -5.98
CA LYS A 32 10.02 1.21 -6.52
C LYS A 32 9.68 0.17 -7.58
N ALA A 33 10.40 0.24 -8.71
CA ALA A 33 10.29 -0.76 -9.76
C ALA A 33 10.73 -2.14 -9.25
N MET A 34 9.96 -3.17 -9.59
CA MET A 34 10.16 -4.56 -9.21
C MET A 34 9.91 -5.48 -10.41
N PHE A 35 10.35 -6.72 -10.32
CA PHE A 35 9.94 -7.73 -11.29
C PHE A 35 8.52 -8.19 -10.98
N LYS A 36 7.67 -8.32 -12.01
CA LYS A 36 6.32 -8.91 -11.87
C LYS A 36 6.30 -10.21 -11.06
N ALA A 37 7.28 -11.10 -11.26
CA ALA A 37 7.42 -12.34 -10.51
C ALA A 37 7.64 -12.12 -9.00
N GLN A 38 8.35 -11.08 -8.60
CA GLN A 38 8.54 -10.74 -7.18
C GLN A 38 7.25 -10.24 -6.54
N CYS A 39 6.44 -9.47 -7.28
CA CYS A 39 5.13 -9.03 -6.83
C CYS A 39 4.18 -10.23 -6.63
N TRP A 40 4.13 -11.14 -7.61
CA TRP A 40 3.38 -12.39 -7.49
C TRP A 40 3.85 -13.25 -6.32
N LYS A 41 5.16 -13.41 -6.13
CA LYS A 41 5.71 -14.15 -4.98
C LYS A 41 5.22 -13.58 -3.65
N LYS A 42 5.29 -12.25 -3.48
CA LYS A 42 4.79 -11.59 -2.27
C LYS A 42 3.29 -11.75 -2.09
N TYR A 43 2.50 -11.62 -3.16
CA TYR A 43 1.05 -11.77 -3.11
C TYR A 43 0.65 -13.20 -2.74
N ILE A 44 1.27 -14.20 -3.37
CA ILE A 44 1.02 -15.61 -3.07
C ILE A 44 1.41 -15.92 -1.62
N GLN A 45 2.47 -15.35 -1.06
CA GLN A 45 2.81 -15.54 0.35
C GLN A 45 1.73 -15.04 1.32
N ILE A 46 0.98 -14.00 0.95
CA ILE A 46 -0.18 -13.55 1.74
C ILE A 46 -1.32 -14.57 1.61
N LEU A 47 -1.54 -15.10 0.41
CA LEU A 47 -2.60 -16.06 0.11
C LEU A 47 -2.33 -17.46 0.64
N ASP A 48 -1.07 -17.88 0.73
CA ASP A 48 -0.66 -19.22 1.19
C ASP A 48 -1.04 -19.42 2.65
N GLY A 49 -0.99 -18.35 3.46
CA GLY A 49 -1.54 -18.33 4.80
C GLY A 49 -3.06 -18.13 4.85
N PHE A 50 -3.74 -17.82 3.74
CA PHE A 50 -5.14 -17.43 3.67
C PHE A 50 -6.10 -18.63 3.68
N SER A 51 -6.36 -19.18 4.87
CA SER A 51 -7.45 -20.13 5.08
C SER A 51 -8.79 -19.39 5.01
N ALA A 52 -9.41 -19.40 3.84
CA ALA A 52 -10.64 -18.67 3.59
C ALA A 52 -11.75 -19.16 4.53
N SER A 53 -12.18 -18.28 5.44
CA SER A 53 -13.28 -18.50 6.37
C SER A 53 -14.27 -17.33 6.30
N ILE A 54 -15.52 -17.59 6.63
CA ILE A 54 -16.54 -16.56 6.64
C ILE A 54 -16.65 -16.02 8.08
N ASP A 55 -16.57 -14.70 8.23
CA ASP A 55 -16.75 -14.04 9.52
C ASP A 55 -18.24 -13.95 9.94
N LYS A 56 -18.52 -13.33 11.09
CA LYS A 56 -19.89 -13.19 11.62
C LYS A 56 -20.81 -12.35 10.71
N ASN A 57 -20.23 -11.58 9.79
CA ASN A 57 -20.93 -10.67 8.88
C ASN A 57 -21.01 -11.23 7.44
N GLY A 58 -20.56 -12.46 7.20
CA GLY A 58 -20.56 -13.04 5.87
C GLY A 58 -19.36 -12.67 5.00
N GLN A 59 -18.32 -12.03 5.55
CA GLN A 59 -17.14 -11.62 4.80
C GLN A 59 -16.07 -12.70 4.78
N TRP A 60 -15.44 -12.88 3.61
CA TRP A 60 -14.31 -13.78 3.46
C TRP A 60 -13.06 -13.20 4.11
N CYS A 61 -12.53 -13.93 5.08
CA CYS A 61 -11.40 -13.51 5.88
C CYS A 61 -10.50 -14.70 6.20
N ASN A 62 -9.25 -14.41 6.54
CA ASN A 62 -8.33 -15.39 7.09
C ASN A 62 -7.94 -14.97 8.50
N LYS A 63 -8.06 -15.92 9.43
CA LYS A 63 -7.60 -15.74 10.81
C LYS A 63 -6.16 -16.22 10.89
N ILE A 64 -5.26 -15.30 11.18
CA ILE A 64 -3.83 -15.59 11.34
C ILE A 64 -3.55 -16.05 12.77
N ASP A 65 -4.24 -15.45 13.73
CA ASP A 65 -4.25 -15.83 15.15
C ASP A 65 -5.61 -15.45 15.78
N ASP A 66 -5.80 -15.69 17.09
CA ASP A 66 -7.07 -15.47 17.78
C ASP A 66 -7.62 -14.03 17.68
N ASN A 67 -6.78 -13.03 17.42
CA ASN A 67 -7.18 -11.62 17.34
C ASN A 67 -6.88 -10.95 16.00
N LYS A 68 -6.01 -11.53 15.17
CA LYS A 68 -5.58 -10.95 13.90
C LYS A 68 -6.27 -11.60 12.71
N ILE A 69 -7.09 -10.80 12.03
CA ILE A 69 -7.81 -11.18 10.82
C ILE A 69 -7.27 -10.36 9.65
N ILE A 70 -7.08 -11.01 8.51
CA ILE A 70 -6.85 -10.31 7.23
C ILE A 70 -7.99 -10.55 6.25
N ALA A 71 -8.30 -9.54 5.44
CA ALA A 71 -9.33 -9.60 4.42
C ALA A 71 -8.89 -8.80 3.18
N HIS A 72 -9.58 -9.07 2.06
CA HIS A 72 -9.43 -8.34 0.80
C HIS A 72 -7.98 -8.11 0.33
N PRO A 73 -7.11 -9.14 0.26
CA PRO A 73 -5.80 -8.99 -0.32
C PRO A 73 -5.91 -8.62 -1.80
N ALA A 74 -5.33 -7.50 -2.20
CA ALA A 74 -5.35 -6.97 -3.56
C ALA A 74 -3.93 -6.67 -4.03
N MET A 75 -3.71 -6.83 -5.34
CA MET A 75 -2.46 -6.47 -6.00
C MET A 75 -2.77 -5.68 -7.28
N TYR A 76 -2.07 -4.56 -7.44
CA TYR A 76 -2.18 -3.66 -8.59
C TYR A 76 -0.82 -3.53 -9.27
N PHE A 77 -0.83 -3.35 -10.58
CA PHE A 77 0.34 -3.06 -11.40
C PHE A 77 0.20 -1.71 -12.09
N SER A 78 1.32 -1.07 -12.36
CA SER A 78 1.42 0.17 -13.10
C SER A 78 2.76 0.25 -13.83
N ASP A 79 2.79 0.95 -14.95
CA ASP A 79 4.01 1.29 -15.68
C ASP A 79 4.76 2.48 -15.05
N GLN A 80 4.11 3.18 -14.09
CA GLN A 80 4.66 4.32 -13.35
C GLN A 80 4.55 4.11 -11.82
N PRO A 81 5.40 4.78 -11.01
CA PRO A 81 5.29 4.74 -9.55
C PRO A 81 3.89 5.15 -9.06
N PHE A 82 3.39 4.46 -8.04
CA PHE A 82 2.12 4.84 -7.39
C PHE A 82 2.31 6.10 -6.55
N GLU A 83 1.41 7.06 -6.70
CA GLU A 83 1.35 8.25 -5.84
C GLU A 83 0.78 7.89 -4.47
N SER A 84 1.40 8.41 -3.40
CA SER A 84 0.82 8.36 -2.05
C SER A 84 0.18 9.70 -1.71
N LYS A 85 -0.80 9.69 -0.79
CA LYS A 85 -1.44 10.93 -0.32
C LYS A 85 -0.44 11.92 0.29
N ASP A 86 0.71 11.45 0.78
CA ASP A 86 1.80 12.28 1.29
C ASP A 86 2.58 13.01 0.17
N ASP A 87 2.54 12.49 -1.06
CA ASP A 87 3.20 13.11 -2.23
C ASP A 87 2.35 14.23 -2.86
N LEU A 88 1.08 14.36 -2.46
CA LEU A 88 0.15 15.41 -2.90
C LEU A 88 0.18 16.65 -2.01
N ALA A 89 0.99 16.67 -0.94
CA ALA A 89 1.26 17.90 -0.21
C ALA A 89 1.91 18.90 -1.18
N PRO A 90 1.35 20.11 -1.38
CA PRO A 90 1.98 21.11 -2.23
C PRO A 90 3.40 21.33 -1.76
N LYS A 91 4.38 21.10 -2.63
CA LYS A 91 5.73 21.64 -2.43
C LYS A 91 5.57 23.15 -2.49
N VAL A 92 5.53 23.78 -1.31
CA VAL A 92 5.66 25.23 -1.21
C VAL A 92 7.11 25.52 -1.58
N ASP A 93 7.35 25.72 -2.87
CA ASP A 93 8.56 26.36 -3.34
C ASP A 93 8.49 27.80 -2.86
N THR A 94 9.20 28.12 -1.79
CA THR A 94 9.48 29.50 -1.40
C THR A 94 10.81 29.90 -2.04
N PRO A 95 10.84 30.77 -3.07
CA PRO A 95 12.07 31.45 -3.43
C PRO A 95 12.33 32.52 -2.37
N ASN A 96 13.44 32.35 -1.66
CA ASN A 96 14.03 33.36 -0.82
C ASN A 96 14.72 34.37 -1.76
N GLU A 97 14.15 35.55 -1.97
CA GLU A 97 14.86 36.69 -2.55
C GLU A 97 14.68 37.91 -1.63
N SER A 98 15.69 38.13 -0.80
CA SER A 98 15.95 39.42 -0.17
C SER A 98 16.54 40.38 -1.20
N LEU A 99 15.97 41.57 -1.36
CA LEU A 99 16.62 42.83 -1.78
C LEU A 99 15.60 43.98 -1.60
N GLN A 100 15.73 44.75 -0.51
CA GLN A 100 16.13 46.17 -0.50
C GLN A 100 15.21 47.15 -1.25
N ASP A 101 14.51 47.96 -0.44
CA ASP A 101 14.52 49.43 -0.46
C ASP A 101 14.04 50.16 -1.73
N LYS A 102 12.95 50.92 -1.60
CA LYS A 102 12.87 52.33 -2.07
C LYS A 102 11.61 53.05 -1.59
N SER A 103 11.86 54.18 -0.93
CA SER A 103 10.96 55.29 -0.66
C SER A 103 10.11 55.71 -1.87
N ASN A 104 8.87 56.12 -1.60
CA ASN A 104 8.42 57.48 -1.90
C ASN A 104 7.18 57.84 -1.06
#